data_AF-A0A3D0V6D3-F1
#
_entry.id   AF-A0A3D0V6D3-F1
#
_cell.length_a   1.000
_cell.length_b   1.000
_cell.length_c   1.000
_cell.angle_alpha   90.00
_cell.angle_beta   90.00
_cell.angle_gamma   90.00
#
_symmetry.space_group_name_H-M   'P 1'
#
loop_
_entity.id
_entity.type
_entity.pdbx_description
1 polymer ?
#
loop_
_entity_poly.entity_id
_entity_poly.type
_entity_poly.pdbx_seq_one_letter_code
_entity_poly.pdbx_strand_id
1 'polypeptide(L)' 'MPSKKKSFFEFAKAFKELEEITQWFETQESLDLDVGLQKFEQGLALAQALQKKLSEVENKVKEIKKTFDLSV' A
#
# COMPACT_ATOMS: atom_id res chain seq x y z
N MET A 1 18.15 -4.56 17.35
CA MET A 1 16.92 -5.22 16.87
C MET A 1 16.07 -4.23 16.06
N PRO A 2 15.98 -4.29 14.72
CA PRO A 2 15.24 -3.29 13.96
C PRO A 2 14.25 -3.91 12.94
N SER A 3 13.13 -4.51 13.36
CA SER A 3 12.35 -5.34 12.39
C SER A 3 10.83 -5.23 12.38
N LYS A 4 10.17 -4.35 13.15
CA LYS A 4 8.71 -4.11 13.01
C LYS A 4 8.32 -2.68 12.62
N LYS A 5 8.97 -1.67 13.19
CA LYS A 5 8.69 -0.25 12.85
C LYS A 5 8.99 0.09 11.39
N LYS A 6 10.02 -0.55 10.80
CA LYS A 6 10.46 -0.23 9.43
C LYS A 6 9.38 -0.54 8.39
N SER A 7 8.73 -1.71 8.45
CA SER A 7 7.71 -2.07 7.44
C SER A 7 6.43 -1.25 7.54
N PHE A 8 6.06 -0.80 8.73
CA PHE A 8 4.91 0.09 8.91
C PHE A 8 5.21 1.48 8.32
N PHE A 9 6.42 1.99 8.56
CA PHE A 9 6.88 3.25 7.98
C PHE A 9 6.91 3.19 6.45
N GLU A 10 7.36 2.09 5.85
CA GLU A 10 7.36 1.93 4.39
C GLU A 10 5.95 1.82 3.80
N PHE A 11 5.01 1.18 4.51
CA PHE A 11 3.60 1.15 4.10
C PHE A 11 2.97 2.54 4.12
N ALA A 12 3.13 3.28 5.22
CA ALA A 12 2.60 4.64 5.35
C ALA A 12 3.18 5.58 4.29
N LYS A 13 4.47 5.42 3.96
CA LYS A 13 5.12 6.18 2.89
C LYS A 13 4.51 5.87 1.52
N ALA A 14 4.40 4.58 1.16
CA ALA A 14 3.82 4.16 -0.12
C ALA A 14 2.34 4.56 -0.25
N PHE A 15 1.58 4.53 0.84
CA PHE A 15 0.20 5.00 0.87
C PHE A 15 0.11 6.51 0.62
N LYS A 16 0.99 7.29 1.27
CA LYS A 16 1.05 8.74 1.06
C LYS A 16 1.42 9.09 -0.39
N GLU A 17 2.36 8.37 -1.00
CA GLU A 17 2.70 8.57 -2.41
C GLU A 17 1.50 8.29 -3.35
N LEU A 18 0.66 7.31 -3.02
CA LEU A 18 -0.57 7.03 -3.78
C LEU A 18 -1.61 8.16 -3.61
N GLU A 19 -1.75 8.71 -2.40
CA GLU A 19 -2.61 9.88 -2.14
C GLU A 19 -2.14 11.10 -2.93
N GLU A 20 -0.83 11.37 -2.96
CA GLU A 20 -0.24 12.47 -3.71
C GLU A 20 -0.48 12.33 -5.23
N ILE A 21 -0.39 11.10 -5.78
CA ILE A 21 -0.74 10.83 -7.18
C ILE A 21 -2.22 11.12 -7.44
N THR A 22 -3.10 10.70 -6.54
CA THR A 22 -4.55 10.90 -6.67
C THR A 22 -4.89 12.39 -6.64
N GLN A 23 -4.33 13.12 -5.68
CA GLN A 23 -4.49 14.56 -5.56
C GLN A 23 -3.93 15.30 -6.79
N TRP A 24 -2.83 14.80 -7.39
CA TRP A 24 -2.31 15.37 -8.62
C TRP A 24 -3.35 15.32 -9.74
N PHE A 25 -4.04 14.19 -9.94
CA PHE A 25 -5.12 14.07 -10.94
C PHE A 25 -6.30 15.01 -10.67
N GLU A 26 -6.65 15.24 -9.41
CA GLU A 26 -7.77 16.12 -9.01
C GLU A 26 -7.45 17.61 -9.15
N THR A 27 -6.16 17.97 -9.12
CA THR A 27 -5.70 19.37 -9.12
C THR A 27 -5.29 19.87 -10.49
N GLN A 28 -5.16 19.01 -11.50
CA GLN A 28 -4.78 19.44 -12.84
C GLN A 28 -5.96 20.12 -13.55
N GLU A 29 -5.78 21.39 -13.92
CA GLU A 29 -6.72 22.14 -14.76
C GLU A 29 -6.74 21.62 -16.21
N SER A 30 -5.60 21.13 -16.70
CA SER A 30 -5.49 20.41 -17.96
C SER A 30 -4.58 19.20 -17.78
N LEU A 31 -5.07 18.02 -18.16
CA LEU A 31 -4.33 16.77 -18.01
C LEU A 31 -3.41 16.57 -19.22
N ASP A 32 -2.10 16.59 -18.96
CA ASP A 32 -1.12 16.03 -19.88
C ASP A 32 -1.27 14.50 -19.87
N LEU A 33 -1.59 13.92 -21.04
CA LEU A 33 -1.88 12.50 -21.18
C LEU A 33 -0.65 11.62 -20.96
N ASP A 34 0.54 12.07 -21.36
CA ASP A 34 1.78 11.31 -21.17
C ASP A 34 2.16 11.27 -19.67
N VAL A 35 2.08 12.43 -19.00
CA VAL A 35 2.32 12.50 -17.55
C VAL A 35 1.24 11.75 -16.77
N GLY A 36 -0.01 11.87 -17.20
CA GLY A 36 -1.14 11.15 -16.62
C GLY A 36 -0.96 9.63 -16.71
N LEU A 37 -0.55 9.11 -17.85
CA LEU A 37 -0.30 7.67 -18.03
C LEU A 37 0.82 7.19 -17.09
N GLN A 38 1.92 7.93 -17.00
CA GLN A 38 3.03 7.59 -16.09
C GLN A 38 2.59 7.58 -14.62
N LYS A 39 1.84 8.61 -14.19
CA LYS A 39 1.31 8.72 -12.82
C LYS A 39 0.33 7.59 -12.51
N PHE A 40 -0.50 7.21 -13.48
CA PHE A 40 -1.44 6.12 -13.34
C PHE A 40 -0.74 4.77 -13.16
N GLU A 41 0.28 4.47 -13.97
CA GLU A 41 1.10 3.25 -13.82
C GLU A 41 1.80 3.21 -12.46
N GLN A 42 2.38 4.34 -12.02
CA GLN A 42 2.99 4.47 -10.70
C GLN A 42 1.98 4.21 -9.57
N GLY A 43 0.79 4.80 -9.66
CA GLY A 43 -0.29 4.61 -8.70
C GLY A 43 -0.76 3.16 -8.64
N LEU A 44 -0.91 2.51 -9.80
CA LEU A 44 -1.30 1.10 -9.88
C LEU A 44 -0.27 0.18 -9.22
N ALA A 45 1.02 0.42 -9.47
CA ALA A 45 2.09 -0.35 -8.85
C ALA A 45 2.10 -0.20 -7.32
N LEU A 46 1.92 1.04 -6.82
CA LEU A 46 1.81 1.31 -5.37
C LEU A 46 0.61 0.61 -4.76
N ALA A 47 -0.57 0.72 -5.39
CA ALA A 47 -1.80 0.07 -4.92
C ALA A 47 -1.64 -1.45 -4.82
N GLN A 48 -1.04 -2.08 -5.84
CA GLN A 48 -0.76 -3.52 -5.83
C GLN A 48 0.20 -3.92 -4.69
N ALA A 49 1.25 -3.14 -4.46
CA ALA A 49 2.19 -3.40 -3.37
C ALA A 49 1.54 -3.28 -1.98
N LEU A 50 0.70 -2.26 -1.79
CA LEU A 50 -0.06 -2.04 -0.55
C LEU A 50 -1.06 -3.18 -0.31
N GLN A 51 -1.81 -3.57 -1.34
CA GLN A 51 -2.76 -4.69 -1.26
C GLN A 51 -2.06 -5.99 -0.87
N LYS A 52 -0.93 -6.31 -1.53
CA LYS A 52 -0.12 -7.48 -1.18
C LYS A 52 0.31 -7.44 0.28
N LYS A 53 0.72 -6.26 0.77
CA LYS A 53 1.16 -6.12 2.16
C LYS A 53 0.03 -6.37 3.16
N LEU A 54 -1.18 -5.89 2.85
CA LEU A 54 -2.37 -6.14 3.67
C LEU A 54 -2.71 -7.64 3.70
N SER A 55 -2.67 -8.31 2.56
CA SER A 55 -2.90 -9.76 2.49
C SER A 55 -1.88 -10.57 3.31
N GLU A 56 -0.60 -10.19 3.29
CA GLU A 56 0.43 -10.80 4.14
C GLU A 56 0.12 -10.64 5.63
N VAL A 57 -0.33 -9.46 6.03
CA VAL A 57 -0.68 -9.17 7.43
C VAL A 57 -1.93 -9.96 7.82
N GLU A 58 -2.96 -10.01 6.98
CA GLU A 58 -4.17 -10.77 7.22
C GLU A 58 -3.88 -12.27 7.38
N ASN A 59 -3.03 -12.84 6.51
CA ASN A 59 -2.62 -14.23 6.60
C ASN A 59 -1.90 -14.53 7.92
N LYS A 60 -0.97 -13.65 8.34
CA LYS A 60 -0.30 -13.79 9.65
C LYS A 60 -1.30 -13.74 10.81
N VAL A 61 -2.29 -12.85 10.75
CA VAL A 61 -3.35 -12.78 11.78
C VAL A 61 -4.16 -14.07 11.80
N LYS A 62 -4.52 -14.63 10.65
CA LYS A 62 -5.23 -15.92 10.56
C LYS A 62 -4.39 -17.07 11.15
N GLU A 63 -3.10 -17.13 10.86
CA GLU A 63 -2.19 -18.14 11.43
C GLU A 63 -2.07 -18.03 12.95
N ILE A 64 -1.94 -16.80 13.48
CA ILE A 64 -1.93 -16.55 14.92
C ILE A 64 -3.24 -17.04 15.54
N LYS A 65 -4.40 -16.66 14.96
CA LYS A 65 -5.71 -17.11 15.46
C LYS A 65 -5.81 -18.63 15.49
N LYS A 66 -5.45 -19.32 14.41
CA LYS A 66 -5.45 -20.80 14.37
C LYS A 66 -4.59 -21.42 15.47
N THR A 67 -3.41 -20.84 15.72
CA THR A 67 -2.50 -21.32 16.77
C THR A 67 -3.10 -21.18 18.16
N PHE A 68 -3.80 -20.07 18.42
CA PHE A 68 -4.46 -19.82 19.71
C PHE A 68 -5.74 -20.64 19.90
N ASP A 69 -6.52 -20.87 18.83
CA ASP A 69 -7.75 -21.67 18.86
C ASP A 69 -7.48 -23.16 19.09
N LEU A 70 -6.33 -23.68 18.60
CA LEU A 70 -5.91 -25.08 18.79
C LEU A 70 -5.28 -25.38 20.17
N SER A 71 -5.16 -24.36 21.03
CA SER A 71 -4.60 -24.48 22.38
C SER A 71 -5.65 -24.52 23.51
N VAL A 72 -6.92 -24.75 23.16
CA VAL A 72 -8.05 -25.03 24.08
C VAL A 72 -8.69 -26.36 23.68
#